data_AF-A0A1Y1QBY7-F1
#
_entry.id   AF-A0A1Y1QBY7-F1
#
_cell.length_a   1.000
_cell.length_b   1.000
_cell.length_c   1.000
_cell.angle_alpha   90.00
_cell.angle_beta   90.00
_cell.angle_gamma   90.00
#
_symmetry.space_group_name_H-M   'P 1'
#
loop_
_entity.id
_entity.type
_entity.pdbx_description
1 polymer ?
#
loop_
_entity_poly.entity_id
_entity_poly.type
_entity_poly.pdbx_seq_one_letter_code
_entity_poly.pdbx_strand_id
1 'polypeptide(L)'
;MPDGTPLPADRQASALTIDDLFLKIHDAIDRNAASLSVTYDPQYGFPTNISIDYERMMADEELALSASNFKIASGLKPVQPPVMCTMEAKICPDGSAVGRSGPHCEFSPCSAK
;
A
#
# COMPACT_ATOMS: atom_id res chain seq x y z
N MET A 1 -9.68 10.62 14.87
CA MET A 1 -9.54 11.73 15.85
C MET A 1 -9.30 13.03 15.10
N PRO A 2 -10.10 14.09 15.34
CA PRO A 2 -10.02 15.32 14.55
C PRO A 2 -9.08 16.41 15.11
N ASP A 3 -8.61 16.32 16.36
CA ASP A 3 -7.96 17.42 17.10
C ASP A 3 -6.45 17.23 17.39
N GLY A 4 -5.86 16.09 17.02
CA GLY A 4 -4.41 15.86 17.19
C GLY A 4 -3.95 15.64 18.63
N THR A 5 -4.89 15.52 19.57
CA THR A 5 -4.58 15.03 20.92
C THR A 5 -4.17 13.55 20.84
N PRO A 6 -3.12 13.11 21.56
CA PRO A 6 -2.82 11.69 21.66
C PRO A 6 -4.01 10.94 22.26
N LEU A 7 -4.23 9.69 21.84
CA LEU A 7 -5.19 8.82 22.51
C LEU A 7 -4.87 8.77 24.01
N PRO A 8 -5.85 8.63 24.91
CA PRO A 8 -5.54 8.40 26.31
C PRO A 8 -4.80 7.05 26.46
N ALA A 9 -3.92 6.92 27.46
CA ALA A 9 -2.96 5.81 27.55
C ALA A 9 -3.60 4.41 27.56
N ASP A 10 -4.80 4.30 28.15
CA ASP A 10 -5.64 3.09 28.15
C ASP A 10 -6.08 2.67 26.74
N ARG A 11 -6.33 3.65 25.86
CA ARG A 11 -6.70 3.42 24.46
C ARG A 11 -5.50 3.31 23.53
N GLN A 12 -4.36 3.90 23.89
CA GLN A 12 -3.10 3.71 23.15
C GLN A 12 -2.67 2.24 23.17
N ALA A 13 -2.83 1.56 24.30
CA ALA A 13 -2.46 0.14 24.44
C ALA A 13 -3.25 -0.82 23.54
N SER A 14 -4.45 -0.41 23.09
CA SER A 14 -5.32 -1.19 22.20
C SER A 14 -5.40 -0.63 20.78
N ALA A 15 -4.67 0.45 20.49
CA ALA A 15 -4.63 1.05 19.16
C ALA A 15 -3.69 0.26 18.24
N LEU A 16 -4.19 -0.16 17.09
CA LEU A 16 -3.38 -0.77 16.04
C LEU A 16 -2.68 0.33 15.23
N THR A 17 -1.39 0.14 14.96
CA THR A 17 -0.64 0.95 14.00
C THR A 17 -0.94 0.50 12.57
N ILE A 18 -0.51 1.29 11.58
CA ILE A 18 -0.63 0.90 10.16
C ILE A 18 0.11 -0.42 9.89
N ASP A 19 1.28 -0.62 10.49
CA ASP A 19 2.04 -1.87 10.36
C ASP A 19 1.27 -3.05 10.97
N ASP A 20 0.60 -2.84 12.12
CA ASP A 20 -0.22 -3.89 12.73
C ASP A 20 -1.41 -4.29 11.84
N LEU A 21 -1.98 -3.36 11.07
CA LEU A 21 -3.02 -3.67 10.10
C LEU A 21 -2.50 -4.60 8.99
N PHE A 22 -1.28 -4.37 8.50
CA PHE A 22 -0.65 -5.27 7.54
C PHE A 22 -0.36 -6.65 8.14
N LEU A 23 0.07 -6.71 9.41
CA LEU A 23 0.26 -7.99 10.10
C LEU A 23 -1.06 -8.77 10.23
N LYS A 24 -2.19 -8.09 10.48
CA LYS A 24 -3.51 -8.72 10.50
C LYS A 24 -3.91 -9.28 9.15
N ILE A 25 -3.65 -8.55 8.07
CA ILE A 25 -3.91 -9.01 6.70
C ILE A 25 -3.05 -10.24 6.39
N HIS A 26 -1.77 -10.21 6.77
CA HIS A 26 -0.85 -11.33 6.53
C HIS A 26 -1.27 -12.58 7.31
N ASP A 27 -1.59 -12.45 8.59
CA ASP A 27 -2.10 -13.56 9.43
C ASP A 27 -3.38 -14.18 8.83
N ALA A 28 -4.27 -13.37 8.25
CA ALA A 28 -5.45 -13.86 7.57
C ALA A 28 -5.14 -14.65 6.29
N ILE A 29 -4.12 -14.23 5.54
CA ILE A 29 -3.64 -14.96 4.36
C ILE A 29 -2.99 -16.28 4.79
N ASP A 30 -2.13 -16.26 5.81
CA ASP A 30 -1.40 -17.43 6.29
C ASP A 30 -2.34 -18.50 6.87
N ARG A 31 -3.40 -18.07 7.55
CA ARG A 31 -4.45 -18.96 8.07
C ARG A 31 -5.48 -19.36 7.01
N ASN A 32 -5.34 -18.87 5.77
CA ASN A 32 -6.25 -19.13 4.66
C ASN A 32 -7.71 -18.81 5.04
N ALA A 33 -7.93 -17.57 5.50
CA ALA A 33 -9.24 -17.06 5.88
C ALA A 33 -10.29 -17.36 4.81
N ALA A 34 -11.49 -17.72 5.25
CA ALA A 34 -12.63 -18.04 4.39
C ALA A 34 -13.00 -16.89 3.44
N SER A 35 -12.90 -15.65 3.92
CA SER A 35 -13.03 -14.42 3.14
C SER A 35 -12.08 -13.35 3.67
N LEU A 36 -11.46 -12.62 2.75
CA LEU A 36 -10.60 -11.48 3.05
C LEU A 36 -10.88 -10.38 2.03
N SER A 37 -11.37 -9.23 2.50
CA SER A 37 -11.60 -8.04 1.70
C SER A 37 -10.80 -6.88 2.26
N VAL A 38 -9.94 -6.28 1.42
CA VAL A 38 -9.11 -5.14 1.81
C VAL A 38 -9.22 -4.03 0.79
N THR A 39 -9.54 -2.83 1.27
CA THR A 39 -9.49 -1.60 0.49
C THR A 39 -8.26 -0.80 0.91
N TYR A 40 -7.50 -0.31 -0.08
CA TYR A 40 -6.30 0.49 0.14
C TYR A 40 -6.54 1.95 -0.22
N ASP A 41 -5.84 2.85 0.46
CA ASP A 41 -5.77 4.26 0.09
C ASP A 41 -4.99 4.42 -1.23
N PRO A 42 -5.53 5.10 -2.26
CA PRO A 42 -4.87 5.20 -3.57
C PRO A 42 -3.65 6.13 -3.56
N GLN A 43 -3.52 7.02 -2.58
CA GLN A 43 -2.43 7.99 -2.52
C GLN A 43 -1.24 7.45 -1.72
N TYR A 44 -1.51 6.73 -0.63
CA TYR A 44 -0.49 6.29 0.33
C TYR A 44 -0.39 4.77 0.50
N GLY A 45 -1.33 4.00 -0.05
CA GLY A 45 -1.25 2.54 -0.10
C GLY A 45 -1.48 1.82 1.23
N PHE A 46 -1.87 2.51 2.31
CA PHE A 46 -2.23 1.85 3.57
C PHE A 46 -3.66 1.31 3.51
N PRO A 47 -3.97 0.22 4.24
CA PRO A 47 -5.32 -0.34 4.26
C PRO A 47 -6.29 0.58 5.01
N THR A 48 -7.40 0.96 4.36
CA THR A 48 -8.45 1.83 4.92
C THR A 48 -9.63 1.03 5.46
N ASN A 49 -9.93 -0.11 4.86
CA ASN A 49 -10.98 -1.03 5.31
C ASN A 49 -10.50 -2.46 5.16
N ILE A 50 -10.62 -3.25 6.22
CA ILE A 50 -10.25 -4.66 6.27
C ILE A 50 -11.43 -5.42 6.85
N SER A 51 -11.94 -6.40 6.11
CA SER A 51 -12.95 -7.35 6.58
C SER A 51 -12.39 -8.76 6.43
N ILE A 52 -12.32 -9.49 7.53
CA ILE A 52 -11.77 -10.85 7.60
C ILE A 52 -12.80 -11.78 8.22
N ASP A 53 -13.06 -12.88 7.53
CA ASP A 53 -13.88 -13.99 7.98
C ASP A 53 -13.02 -15.25 7.91
N TYR A 54 -12.70 -15.85 9.07
CA TYR A 54 -11.84 -17.02 9.15
C TYR A 54 -12.58 -18.34 8.91
N GLU A 55 -13.84 -18.46 9.36
CA GLU A 55 -14.60 -19.70 9.35
C GLU A 55 -15.96 -19.53 8.67
N ARG A 56 -16.23 -20.31 7.62
CA ARG A 56 -17.49 -20.23 6.86
C ARG A 56 -18.77 -20.57 7.64
N MET A 57 -18.68 -21.10 8.87
CA MET A 57 -19.82 -21.70 9.59
C MET A 57 -19.98 -21.31 11.07
N MET A 58 -19.29 -20.28 11.56
CA MET A 58 -19.60 -19.64 12.84
C MET A 58 -19.99 -18.17 12.61
N ALA A 59 -21.15 -17.76 13.13
CA ALA A 59 -21.87 -16.58 12.65
C ALA A 59 -21.42 -15.23 13.24
N ASP A 60 -20.46 -15.22 14.17
CA ASP A 60 -20.10 -14.02 14.95
C ASP A 60 -18.59 -13.69 15.00
N GLU A 61 -17.73 -14.38 14.27
CA GLU A 61 -16.28 -14.09 14.20
C GLU A 61 -15.85 -13.31 12.95
N GLU A 62 -16.59 -12.25 12.59
CA GLU A 62 -16.14 -11.29 11.56
C GLU A 62 -15.29 -10.17 12.20
N LEU A 63 -14.04 -10.05 11.75
CA LEU A 63 -13.18 -8.94 12.13
C LEU A 63 -13.28 -7.82 11.08
N ALA A 64 -13.87 -6.68 11.47
CA ALA A 64 -13.92 -5.46 10.66
C ALA A 64 -13.05 -4.35 11.27
N LEU A 65 -12.03 -3.91 10.54
CA LEU A 65 -11.14 -2.82 10.92
C LEU A 65 -11.24 -1.68 9.90
N SER A 66 -11.28 -0.45 10.38
CA SER A 66 -11.26 0.74 9.53
C SER A 66 -10.23 1.75 10.04
N ALA A 67 -9.41 2.24 9.11
CA ALA A 67 -8.42 3.28 9.34
C ALA A 67 -8.74 4.51 8.49
N SER A 68 -8.72 5.68 9.13
CA SER A 68 -9.05 6.95 8.49
C SER A 68 -8.25 8.09 9.10
N ASN A 69 -8.32 9.27 8.47
CA ASN A 69 -7.61 10.48 8.89
C ASN A 69 -6.07 10.29 9.02
N PHE A 70 -5.49 9.46 8.16
CA PHE A 70 -4.04 9.30 8.10
C PHE A 70 -3.39 10.66 7.82
N LYS A 71 -2.43 11.03 8.67
CA LYS A 71 -1.60 12.23 8.51
C LYS A 71 -0.15 11.81 8.45
N ILE A 72 0.55 12.27 7.42
CA ILE A 72 1.99 12.11 7.33
C ILE A 72 2.63 12.94 8.45
N ALA A 73 3.47 12.30 9.26
CA ALA A 73 4.32 13.03 10.20
C ALA A 73 5.26 13.95 9.40
N SER A 74 5.29 15.25 9.76
CA SER A 74 6.08 16.25 9.03
C SER A 74 7.53 15.79 8.86
N GLY A 75 7.99 15.74 7.61
CA GLY A 75 9.35 15.34 7.24
C GLY A 75 9.48 13.96 6.61
N LEU A 76 8.43 13.13 6.60
CA LEU A 76 8.42 11.87 5.86
C LEU A 76 8.02 12.13 4.40
N LYS A 77 8.96 12.00 3.47
CA LYS A 77 8.65 11.99 2.03
C LYS A 77 7.95 10.67 1.72
N PRO A 78 6.69 10.66 1.23
CA PRO A 78 6.05 9.42 0.83
C PRO A 78 6.90 8.75 -0.24
N VAL A 79 7.20 7.46 -0.05
CA VAL A 79 7.85 6.65 -1.07
C VAL A 79 6.87 6.58 -2.23
N GLN A 80 7.18 7.30 -3.31
CA GLN A 80 6.39 7.16 -4.53
C GLN A 80 6.58 5.72 -5.02
N PRO A 81 5.48 5.01 -5.38
CA PRO A 81 5.62 3.67 -5.91
C PRO A 81 6.58 3.73 -7.10
N PRO A 82 7.51 2.76 -7.23
CA PRO A 82 8.43 2.74 -8.35
C PRO A 82 7.61 2.75 -9.65
N VAL A 83 7.91 3.69 -10.55
CA VAL A 83 7.26 3.74 -11.85
C VAL A 83 7.70 2.51 -12.64
N MET A 84 6.78 1.55 -12.80
CA MET A 84 7.00 0.33 -13.55
C MET A 84 6.69 0.58 -15.03
N CYS A 85 7.72 0.67 -15.87
CA CYS A 85 7.55 0.79 -17.32
C CYS A 85 7.72 -0.56 -18.02
N THR A 86 7.14 -0.70 -19.20
CA THR A 86 7.31 -1.89 -20.06
C THR A 86 8.77 -2.01 -20.52
N MET A 87 9.23 -3.26 -20.70
CA MET A 87 10.61 -3.57 -21.11
C MET A 87 10.83 -3.44 -22.64
N GLU A 88 10.16 -2.48 -23.28
CA GLU A 88 10.33 -2.24 -24.72
C GLU A 88 11.65 -1.52 -24.99
N ALA A 89 12.32 -1.90 -26.08
CA ALA A 89 13.56 -1.30 -26.54
C ALA A 89 13.36 -0.57 -27.88
N LYS A 90 13.82 0.67 -27.97
CA LYS A 90 13.93 1.43 -29.22
C LYS A 90 15.38 1.43 -29.69
N ILE A 91 15.60 1.05 -30.95
CA ILE A 91 16.94 1.05 -31.55
C ILE A 91 17.29 2.46 -32.03
N CYS A 92 18.50 2.91 -31.69
CA CYS A 92 19.07 4.19 -32.05
C CYS A 92 19.89 4.09 -33.36
N PRO A 93 20.15 5.21 -34.05
CA PRO A 93 20.92 5.21 -35.31
C PRO A 93 22.36 4.68 -35.18
N ASP A 94 22.94 4.72 -33.98
CA ASP A 94 24.26 4.17 -33.64
C ASP A 94 24.23 2.65 -33.39
N GLY A 95 23.05 2.03 -33.45
CA GLY A 95 22.83 0.61 -33.15
C GLY A 95 22.62 0.30 -31.67
N SER A 96 22.65 1.30 -30.78
CA SER A 96 22.33 1.10 -29.36
C SER A 96 20.82 0.92 -29.13
N ALA A 97 20.43 0.45 -27.94
CA ALA A 97 19.04 0.25 -27.55
C ALA A 97 18.72 1.07 -26.30
N VAL A 98 17.59 1.79 -26.32
CA VAL A 98 17.08 2.58 -25.18
C VAL A 98 15.73 2.05 -24.72
N GLY A 99 15.52 2.00 -23.41
CA GLY A 99 14.26 1.57 -22.79
C GLY A 99 13.31 2.73 -22.50
N ARG A 100 12.15 2.41 -21.93
CA ARG A 100 11.22 3.39 -21.36
C ARG A 100 11.63 3.79 -19.94
N SER A 101 11.49 5.07 -19.62
CA SER A 101 11.92 5.65 -18.35
C SER A 101 11.10 6.91 -18.00
N GLY A 102 11.19 7.36 -16.75
CA GLY A 102 10.52 8.57 -16.28
C GLY A 102 9.04 8.39 -15.92
N PRO A 103 8.39 9.44 -15.41
CA PRO A 103 7.02 9.37 -14.86
C PRO A 103 5.94 9.03 -15.89
N HIS A 104 6.24 9.20 -17.19
CA HIS A 104 5.32 8.92 -18.29
C HIS A 104 5.77 7.73 -19.16
N CYS A 105 6.77 6.96 -18.72
CA CYS A 105 7.30 5.80 -19.44
C CYS A 105 7.64 6.09 -20.92
N GLU A 106 8.37 7.17 -21.13
CA GLU A 106 8.84 7.61 -22.44
C GLU A 106 10.21 6.99 -22.75
N PHE A 107 10.51 6.78 -24.03
CA PHE A 107 11.82 6.29 -24.44
C PHE A 107 12.90 7.30 -24.04
N SER A 108 13.96 6.82 -23.38
CA SER A 108 15.13 7.67 -23.10
C SER A 108 15.72 8.18 -24.43
N PRO A 109 16.29 9.39 -24.47
CA PRO A 109 16.96 9.89 -25.66
C PRO A 109 18.18 9.01 -26.01
N CYS A 110 18.43 8.82 -27.31
CA CYS A 110 19.64 8.17 -27.79
C CYS A 110 20.86 8.98 -27.37
N SER A 111 21.92 8.31 -26.91
CA SER A 111 23.18 8.98 -26.60
C SER A 111 23.83 9.45 -27.91
N ALA A 112 23.86 10.75 -28.15
CA ALA A 112 24.62 11.32 -29.26
C ALA A 112 26.10 11.35 -28.86
N LYS A 113 26.87 10.36 -29.30
CA LYS A 113 28.33 10.43 -29.23
C LYS A 113 28.92 10.33 -30.63
#